data_AF-A0A0J0ZPG4-F1
#
_entry.id   AF-A0A0J0ZPG4-F1
#
_cell.length_a   1.000
_cell.length_b   1.000
_cell.length_c   1.000
_cell.angle_alpha   90.00
_cell.angle_beta   90.00
_cell.angle_gamma   90.00
#
_symmetry.space_group_name_H-M   'P 1'
#
loop_
_entity.id
_entity.type
_entity.pdbx_description
1 polymer ?
#
loop_
_entity_poly.entity_id
_entity_poly.type
_entity_poly.pdbx_seq_one_letter_code
_entity_poly.pdbx_strand_id
1 'polypeptide(L)'
;MSEQQLRKVKGIWCKFNNQNRMSTVTLDEMRICCIKRGIEIIEIEECTFGFNQSIPAIKISIVNNVTALLPRQKLSEIQIYQNNIIPFQKQEEFWAKVDWFPPVFMNREQIGEGFKVANLKIGYHEFLPKEELQKRFQEFFPTVYNFSNIIPITVQTFSDSIAISKHVPLIKESILAFYSGMRVASIASLIPMIEDILNTIIEDSFENLDLKTKVDRCIKRAKHNIKHDHILGADWIPEEYVQDDVLKVMNVRIRIIELIGNWLKNSFYENTENYQNTSGFNRHFFAHAKSEIWQNQSNFFRAMGLIQALAFIECFAMKESKLSIFPPTPDIRSESFRNDVFACLNLQVIKNTLLQQLQIDGCLPFNPTASDDGWLGRSATLSTKMNDEIVKRLRDNGWQCHSFGQPVKSGGYITVRASKLGKEIGIALLYSCATDNKVYKELEVTNDYILYQGAPYQQESFAYGINKYVGPLNAWLAPD
;
A
#
# COMPACT_ATOMS: atom_id res chain seq x y z
N MET A 1 -1.70 17.15 40.42
CA MET A 1 -1.16 16.61 41.70
C MET A 1 -0.17 17.60 42.31
N SER A 2 -0.24 17.89 43.62
CA SER A 2 0.81 18.69 44.27
C SER A 2 2.13 17.89 44.30
N GLU A 3 3.25 18.54 44.05
CA GLU A 3 4.56 17.89 43.96
C GLU A 3 4.90 17.08 45.24
N GLN A 4 4.42 17.55 46.39
CA GLN A 4 4.58 16.91 47.69
C GLN A 4 3.80 15.59 47.82
N GLN A 5 2.55 15.53 47.34
CA GLN A 5 1.76 14.29 47.34
C GLN A 5 2.36 13.24 46.39
N LEU A 6 2.82 13.66 45.21
CA LEU A 6 3.51 12.77 44.27
C LEU A 6 4.76 12.14 44.89
N ARG A 7 5.59 12.94 45.57
CA ARG A 7 6.79 12.44 46.27
C ARG A 7 6.45 11.39 47.32
N LYS A 8 5.33 11.58 48.05
CA LYS A 8 4.88 10.61 49.06
C LYS A 8 4.47 9.27 48.42
N VAL A 9 3.67 9.29 47.35
CA VAL A 9 3.24 8.10 46.61
C VAL A 9 4.43 7.38 45.96
N LYS A 10 5.32 8.12 45.28
CA LYS A 10 6.57 7.58 44.73
C LYS A 10 7.38 6.85 45.80
N GLY A 11 7.51 7.44 46.98
CA GLY A 11 8.25 6.82 48.06
C GLY A 11 7.60 5.55 48.63
N ILE A 12 6.30 5.35 48.46
CA ILE A 12 5.61 4.10 48.81
C ILE A 12 5.95 3.00 47.81
N TRP A 13 5.84 3.33 46.52
CA TRP A 13 6.31 2.45 45.45
C TRP A 13 7.76 2.03 45.68
N CYS A 14 8.68 2.98 45.85
CA CYS A 14 10.10 2.67 46.08
C CYS A 14 10.31 1.77 47.29
N LYS A 15 9.57 1.97 48.39
CA LYS A 15 9.70 1.14 49.59
C LYS A 15 9.36 -0.33 49.30
N PHE A 16 8.19 -0.59 48.71
CA PHE A 16 7.75 -1.97 48.47
C PHE A 16 8.46 -2.62 47.28
N ASN A 17 8.77 -1.85 46.24
CA ASN A 17 9.51 -2.34 45.08
C ASN A 17 10.96 -2.72 45.44
N ASN A 18 11.67 -1.90 46.22
CA ASN A 18 13.04 -2.22 46.66
C ASN A 18 13.09 -3.41 47.62
N GLN A 19 12.00 -3.68 48.33
CA GLN A 19 11.86 -4.86 49.19
C GLN A 19 11.40 -6.11 48.44
N ASN A 20 11.16 -6.03 47.12
CA ASN A 20 10.57 -7.11 46.31
C ASN A 20 9.22 -7.61 46.88
N ARG A 21 8.45 -6.72 47.51
CA ARG A 21 7.17 -7.04 48.16
C ARG A 21 5.96 -6.62 47.35
N MET A 22 6.14 -6.00 46.18
CA MET A 22 5.00 -5.56 45.36
C MET A 22 4.08 -6.72 44.94
N SER A 23 4.61 -7.93 44.75
CA SER A 23 3.83 -9.11 44.42
C SER A 23 3.02 -9.69 45.59
N THR A 24 3.37 -9.35 46.84
CA THR A 24 2.82 -9.99 48.05
C THR A 24 2.18 -9.03 49.05
N VAL A 25 2.43 -7.72 48.95
CA VAL A 25 1.88 -6.71 49.87
C VAL A 25 0.35 -6.70 49.82
N THR A 26 -0.32 -6.71 50.96
CA THR A 26 -1.80 -6.65 50.98
C THR A 26 -2.29 -5.21 50.85
N LEU A 27 -3.56 -5.03 50.45
CA LEU A 27 -4.18 -3.70 50.38
C LEU A 27 -4.18 -3.01 51.76
N ASP A 28 -4.34 -3.76 52.85
CA ASP A 28 -4.30 -3.23 54.22
C ASP A 28 -2.90 -2.75 54.62
N GLU A 29 -1.87 -3.52 54.30
CA GLU A 29 -0.47 -3.10 54.52
C GLU A 29 -0.15 -1.81 53.74
N MET A 30 -0.64 -1.73 52.50
CA MET A 30 -0.48 -0.54 51.65
C MET A 30 -1.23 0.66 52.23
N ARG A 31 -2.49 0.47 52.68
CA ARG A 31 -3.32 1.50 53.32
C ARG A 31 -2.66 2.04 54.59
N ILE A 32 -2.17 1.17 55.47
CA ILE A 32 -1.45 1.56 56.68
C ILE A 32 -0.19 2.37 56.33
N CYS A 33 0.55 1.98 55.29
CA CYS A 33 1.75 2.69 54.86
C CYS A 33 1.43 4.08 54.30
N CYS A 34 0.31 4.24 53.58
CA CYS A 34 -0.16 5.52 53.07
C CYS A 34 -0.56 6.47 54.21
N ILE A 35 -1.36 5.99 55.17
CA ILE A 35 -1.80 6.78 56.33
C ILE A 35 -0.60 7.26 57.15
N LYS A 36 0.38 6.37 57.41
CA LYS A 36 1.63 6.73 58.13
C LYS A 36 2.44 7.83 57.45
N ARG A 37 2.29 8.01 56.13
CA ARG A 37 2.95 9.08 55.35
C ARG A 37 2.09 10.33 55.19
N GLY A 38 0.93 10.38 55.84
CA GLY A 38 -0.04 11.46 55.73
C GLY A 38 -0.57 11.58 54.30
N ILE A 39 -0.92 10.45 53.69
CA ILE A 39 -1.69 10.40 52.44
C ILE A 39 -3.13 10.04 52.81
N GLU A 40 -4.05 10.94 52.47
CA GLU A 40 -5.49 10.72 52.62
C GLU A 40 -6.00 9.91 51.43
N ILE A 41 -6.35 8.65 51.69
CA ILE A 41 -6.85 7.71 50.68
C ILE A 41 -8.37 7.79 50.62
N ILE A 42 -8.91 7.97 49.42
CA ILE A 42 -10.33 7.77 49.14
C ILE A 42 -10.58 6.28 48.92
N GLU A 43 -9.80 5.66 48.04
CA GLU A 43 -10.00 4.27 47.61
C GLU A 43 -8.66 3.59 47.32
N ILE A 44 -8.59 2.29 47.63
CA ILE A 44 -7.47 1.43 47.25
C ILE A 44 -8.01 0.08 46.79
N GLU A 45 -7.67 -0.31 45.57
CA GLU A 45 -8.25 -1.49 44.91
C GLU A 45 -7.20 -2.22 44.07
N GLU A 46 -7.42 -3.52 43.86
CA GLU A 46 -6.71 -4.25 42.80
C GLU A 46 -7.30 -3.90 41.45
N CYS A 47 -6.44 -3.78 40.45
CA CYS A 47 -6.84 -3.55 39.08
C CYS A 47 -5.86 -4.22 38.12
N THR A 48 -6.18 -4.16 36.83
CA THR A 48 -5.25 -4.52 35.76
C THR A 48 -5.20 -3.42 34.72
N PHE A 49 -4.01 -3.02 34.31
CA PHE A 49 -3.80 -2.02 33.25
C PHE A 49 -3.11 -2.66 32.03
N GLY A 50 -3.00 -1.92 30.94
CA GLY A 50 -2.39 -2.42 29.70
C GLY A 50 -3.40 -2.83 28.63
N PHE A 51 -2.91 -3.00 27.39
CA PHE A 51 -3.75 -3.29 26.22
C PHE A 51 -3.53 -4.71 25.66
N ASN A 52 -2.30 -5.04 25.29
CA ASN A 52 -1.99 -6.38 24.77
C ASN A 52 -1.97 -7.45 25.87
N GLN A 53 -1.66 -7.03 27.10
CA GLN A 53 -1.67 -7.88 28.29
C GLN A 53 -2.20 -7.07 29.46
N SER A 54 -3.02 -7.71 30.28
CA SER A 54 -3.46 -7.19 31.57
C SER A 54 -2.36 -7.37 32.60
N ILE A 55 -1.76 -6.26 33.04
CA ILE A 55 -0.71 -6.20 34.07
C ILE A 55 -1.39 -5.89 35.41
N PRO A 56 -1.28 -6.76 36.44
CA PRO A 56 -1.88 -6.51 37.73
C PRO A 56 -1.23 -5.31 38.44
N ALA A 57 -2.03 -4.48 39.08
CA ALA A 57 -1.58 -3.29 39.82
C ALA A 57 -2.52 -2.95 40.97
N ILE A 58 -1.99 -2.26 41.98
CA ILE A 58 -2.80 -1.59 42.99
C ILE A 58 -3.08 -0.17 42.49
N LYS A 59 -4.36 0.21 42.44
CA LYS A 59 -4.78 1.58 42.18
C LYS A 59 -5.05 2.28 43.50
N ILE A 60 -4.44 3.45 43.68
CA ILE A 60 -4.67 4.32 44.84
C ILE A 60 -5.33 5.61 44.34
N SER A 61 -6.53 5.88 44.85
CA SER A 61 -7.24 7.15 44.64
C SER A 61 -7.12 8.01 45.90
N ILE A 62 -6.60 9.22 45.76
CA ILE A 62 -6.40 10.18 46.85
C ILE A 62 -7.27 11.43 46.66
N VAL A 63 -7.32 12.29 47.67
CA VAL A 63 -8.06 13.56 47.64
C VAL A 63 -7.74 14.39 46.39
N ASN A 64 -8.77 15.04 45.83
CA ASN A 64 -8.78 15.71 44.52
C ASN A 64 -8.80 14.77 43.31
N ASN A 65 -9.30 13.54 43.47
CA ASN A 65 -9.41 12.51 42.43
C ASN A 65 -8.08 12.17 41.74
N VAL A 66 -6.96 12.38 42.41
CA VAL A 66 -5.65 12.00 41.88
C VAL A 66 -5.47 10.50 42.04
N THR A 67 -5.00 9.84 40.99
CA THR A 67 -4.88 8.39 40.93
C THR A 67 -3.46 7.94 40.61
N ALA A 68 -3.04 6.85 41.25
CA ALA A 68 -1.73 6.27 41.07
C ALA A 68 -1.83 4.75 40.86
N LEU A 69 -1.09 4.22 39.89
CA LEU A 69 -0.95 2.79 39.65
C LEU A 69 0.40 2.29 40.18
N LEU A 70 0.35 1.22 40.97
CA LEU A 70 1.52 0.53 41.51
C LEU A 70 1.53 -0.91 40.97
N PRO A 71 2.30 -1.19 39.90
CA PRO A 71 2.35 -2.52 39.30
C PRO A 71 2.78 -3.63 40.27
N ARG A 72 2.11 -4.78 40.22
CA ARG A 72 2.41 -5.95 41.08
C ARG A 72 3.66 -6.71 40.64
N GLN A 73 4.05 -6.55 39.37
CA GLN A 73 5.17 -7.26 38.73
C GLN A 73 6.18 -6.25 38.23
N LYS A 74 7.47 -6.59 38.29
CA LYS A 74 8.51 -5.79 37.65
C LYS A 74 8.45 -5.96 36.14
N LEU A 75 8.87 -4.93 35.39
CA LEU A 75 8.96 -5.02 33.93
C LEU A 75 9.82 -6.20 33.44
N SER A 76 10.90 -6.54 34.16
CA SER A 76 11.75 -7.70 33.87
C SER A 76 11.05 -9.06 34.03
N GLU A 77 9.98 -9.10 34.83
CA GLU A 77 9.18 -10.29 35.12
C GLU A 77 8.01 -10.46 34.13
N ILE A 78 7.72 -9.43 33.32
CA ILE A 78 6.66 -9.48 32.32
C ILE A 78 7.17 -10.25 31.10
N GLN A 79 6.83 -11.55 31.05
CA GLN A 79 7.31 -12.47 30.02
C GLN A 79 7.01 -11.98 28.59
N ILE A 80 5.83 -11.40 28.34
CA ILE A 80 5.45 -10.92 27.00
C ILE A 80 6.32 -9.74 26.57
N TYR A 81 6.66 -8.82 27.49
CA TYR A 81 7.57 -7.73 27.20
C TYR A 81 8.93 -8.29 26.75
N GLN A 82 9.52 -9.20 27.53
CA GLN A 82 10.80 -9.83 27.19
C GLN A 82 10.74 -10.57 25.85
N ASN A 83 9.68 -11.35 25.62
CA ASN A 83 9.50 -12.14 24.40
C ASN A 83 9.30 -11.27 23.14
N ASN A 84 8.80 -10.04 23.27
CA ASN A 84 8.44 -9.19 22.15
C ASN A 84 9.53 -8.21 21.72
N ILE A 85 10.59 -8.00 22.50
CA ILE A 85 11.68 -7.06 22.15
C ILE A 85 12.30 -7.42 20.79
N ILE A 86 12.81 -8.65 20.64
CA ILE A 86 13.48 -9.09 19.40
C ILE A 86 12.51 -9.17 18.22
N PRO A 87 11.31 -9.80 18.34
CA PRO A 87 10.34 -9.80 17.25
C PRO A 87 9.93 -8.39 16.80
N PHE A 88 9.85 -7.43 17.73
CA PHE A 88 9.53 -6.05 17.38
C PHE A 88 10.65 -5.40 16.57
N GLN A 89 11.90 -5.51 17.01
CA GLN A 89 13.06 -4.99 16.27
C GLN A 89 13.10 -5.53 14.83
N LYS A 90 12.90 -6.85 14.67
CA LYS A 90 12.81 -7.48 13.35
C LYS A 90 11.65 -6.96 12.50
N GLN A 91 10.52 -6.62 13.11
CA GLN A 91 9.39 -6.02 12.39
C GLN A 91 9.73 -4.61 11.92
N GLU A 92 10.28 -3.78 12.80
CA GLU A 92 10.64 -2.39 12.49
C GLU A 92 11.64 -2.34 11.32
N GLU A 93 12.71 -3.13 11.39
CA GLU A 93 13.69 -3.26 10.31
C GLU A 93 13.06 -3.75 8.99
N PHE A 94 12.19 -4.75 9.08
CA PHE A 94 11.49 -5.26 7.90
C PHE A 94 10.66 -4.17 7.22
N TRP A 95 9.81 -3.49 7.98
CA TRP A 95 8.91 -2.45 7.48
C TRP A 95 9.68 -1.28 6.86
N ALA A 96 10.75 -0.82 7.51
CA ALA A 96 11.65 0.19 6.98
C ALA A 96 12.28 -0.27 5.64
N LYS A 97 12.72 -1.53 5.55
CA LYS A 97 13.41 -2.04 4.34
C LYS A 97 12.46 -2.25 3.16
N VAL A 98 11.22 -2.69 3.39
CA VAL A 98 10.20 -2.83 2.32
C VAL A 98 9.54 -1.50 1.93
N ASP A 99 9.95 -0.40 2.57
CA ASP A 99 9.36 0.93 2.36
C ASP A 99 7.85 0.94 2.60
N TRP A 100 7.44 0.44 3.77
CA TRP A 100 6.03 0.45 4.19
C TRP A 100 5.87 0.38 5.71
N PHE A 101 4.64 0.22 6.19
CA PHE A 101 4.28 0.07 7.60
C PHE A 101 3.19 -1.02 7.74
N PRO A 102 2.91 -1.52 8.96
CA PRO A 102 1.87 -2.52 9.17
C PRO A 102 0.49 -2.02 8.69
N PRO A 103 -0.19 -2.73 7.78
CA PRO A 103 -1.52 -2.33 7.34
C PRO A 103 -2.54 -2.29 8.49
N VAL A 104 -3.46 -1.33 8.42
CA VAL A 104 -4.55 -1.13 9.39
C VAL A 104 -5.89 -1.50 8.77
N PHE A 105 -6.92 -1.70 9.59
CA PHE A 105 -8.25 -2.14 9.17
C PHE A 105 -8.25 -3.46 8.37
N MET A 106 -7.35 -4.36 8.74
CA MET A 106 -7.20 -5.67 8.10
C MET A 106 -6.97 -6.72 9.17
N ASN A 107 -7.54 -7.90 8.95
CA ASN A 107 -7.30 -9.04 9.82
C ASN A 107 -5.96 -9.71 9.50
N ARG A 108 -5.49 -10.58 10.40
CA ARG A 108 -4.21 -11.28 10.24
C ARG A 108 -4.18 -12.20 9.02
N GLU A 109 -5.32 -12.74 8.63
CA GLU A 109 -5.45 -13.63 7.47
C GLU A 109 -5.20 -12.87 6.17
N GLN A 110 -5.80 -11.69 6.00
CA GLN A 110 -5.58 -10.81 4.85
C GLN A 110 -4.11 -10.41 4.72
N ILE A 111 -3.49 -9.98 5.82
CA ILE A 111 -2.05 -9.65 5.85
C ILE A 111 -1.20 -10.89 5.53
N GLY A 112 -1.57 -12.05 6.07
CA GLY A 112 -0.91 -13.33 5.82
C GLY A 112 -0.94 -13.75 4.36
N GLU A 113 -2.08 -13.60 3.68
CA GLU A 113 -2.20 -13.88 2.24
C GLU A 113 -1.35 -12.91 1.42
N GLY A 114 -1.29 -11.63 1.80
CA GLY A 114 -0.38 -10.67 1.18
C GLY A 114 1.08 -11.11 1.25
N PHE A 115 1.54 -11.57 2.41
CA PHE A 115 2.89 -12.11 2.57
C PHE A 115 3.13 -13.37 1.75
N LYS A 116 2.14 -14.25 1.67
CA LYS A 116 2.22 -15.50 0.90
C LYS A 116 2.32 -15.23 -0.60
N VAL A 117 1.49 -14.34 -1.15
CA VAL A 117 1.54 -13.94 -2.57
C VAL A 117 2.88 -13.28 -2.89
N ALA A 118 3.32 -12.33 -2.07
CA ALA A 118 4.63 -11.70 -2.24
C ALA A 118 5.82 -12.66 -2.03
N ASN A 119 5.59 -13.89 -1.55
CA ASN A 119 6.62 -14.85 -1.15
C ASN A 119 7.66 -14.21 -0.19
N LEU A 120 7.15 -13.52 0.83
CA LEU A 120 7.93 -12.80 1.84
C LEU A 120 7.50 -13.20 3.24
N LYS A 121 8.43 -13.13 4.18
CA LYS A 121 8.17 -13.22 5.62
C LYS A 121 9.02 -12.21 6.37
N ILE A 122 8.51 -11.76 7.51
CA ILE A 122 9.29 -10.94 8.44
C ILE A 122 10.53 -11.74 8.86
N GLY A 123 11.71 -11.11 8.81
CA GLY A 123 13.01 -11.77 8.94
C GLY A 123 13.76 -11.93 7.61
N TYR A 124 13.07 -11.91 6.46
CA TYR A 124 13.75 -12.00 5.15
C TYR A 124 14.60 -10.77 4.83
N HIS A 125 14.38 -9.66 5.54
CA HIS A 125 15.19 -8.46 5.45
C HIS A 125 16.64 -8.68 5.89
N GLU A 126 16.95 -9.75 6.63
CA GLU A 126 18.30 -10.14 7.02
C GLU A 126 19.11 -10.74 5.86
N PHE A 127 18.44 -11.32 4.84
CA PHE A 127 19.10 -12.10 3.79
C PHE A 127 18.91 -11.54 2.38
N LEU A 128 17.78 -10.88 2.12
CA LEU A 128 17.47 -10.34 0.80
C LEU A 128 17.95 -8.89 0.66
N PRO A 129 18.48 -8.51 -0.52
CA PRO A 129 18.72 -7.11 -0.86
C PRO A 129 17.44 -6.27 -0.80
N LYS A 130 17.60 -4.97 -0.56
CA LYS A 130 16.49 -4.03 -0.41
C LYS A 130 15.62 -3.96 -1.66
N GLU A 131 16.25 -3.94 -2.83
CA GLU A 131 15.59 -3.83 -4.13
C GLU A 131 14.71 -5.05 -4.41
N GLU A 132 15.22 -6.25 -4.12
CA GLU A 132 14.49 -7.51 -4.29
C GLU A 132 13.31 -7.61 -3.32
N LEU A 133 13.49 -7.19 -2.06
CA LEU A 133 12.40 -7.12 -1.09
C LEU A 133 11.29 -6.18 -1.57
N GLN A 134 11.64 -4.96 -1.98
CA GLN A 134 10.67 -3.98 -2.42
C GLN A 134 9.95 -4.42 -3.71
N LYS A 135 10.67 -5.06 -4.64
CA LYS A 135 10.09 -5.63 -5.87
C LYS A 135 9.03 -6.68 -5.55
N ARG A 136 9.37 -7.67 -4.72
CA ARG A 136 8.41 -8.72 -4.28
C ARG A 136 7.24 -8.13 -3.50
N PHE A 137 7.51 -7.14 -2.65
CA PHE A 137 6.49 -6.49 -1.85
C PHE A 137 5.46 -5.71 -2.70
N GLN A 138 5.71 -5.45 -3.99
CA GLN A 138 4.71 -4.82 -4.86
C GLN A 138 3.44 -5.67 -5.01
N GLU A 139 3.55 -7.01 -4.97
CA GLU A 139 2.40 -7.93 -5.07
C GLU A 139 1.57 -8.00 -3.78
N PHE A 140 2.14 -7.53 -2.65
CA PHE A 140 1.44 -7.44 -1.37
C PHE A 140 0.25 -6.47 -1.45
N PHE A 141 0.44 -5.32 -2.10
CA PHE A 141 -0.53 -4.22 -2.09
C PHE A 141 -1.90 -4.56 -2.68
N PRO A 142 -2.02 -5.02 -3.94
CA PRO A 142 -3.33 -5.33 -4.51
C PRO A 142 -4.02 -6.50 -3.81
N THR A 143 -3.25 -7.40 -3.18
CA THR A 143 -3.78 -8.53 -2.41
C THR A 143 -4.47 -8.04 -1.14
N VAL A 144 -3.83 -7.10 -0.44
CA VAL A 144 -4.22 -6.64 0.90
C VAL A 144 -5.19 -5.45 0.82
N TYR A 145 -4.93 -4.49 -0.05
CA TYR A 145 -5.80 -3.35 -0.37
C TYR A 145 -6.72 -3.69 -1.56
N ASN A 146 -7.51 -4.75 -1.43
CA ASN A 146 -8.45 -5.17 -2.46
C ASN A 146 -9.86 -4.55 -2.25
N PHE A 147 -10.83 -4.92 -3.08
CA PHE A 147 -12.21 -4.40 -3.00
C PHE A 147 -12.92 -4.67 -1.68
N SER A 148 -12.66 -5.79 -1.00
CA SER A 148 -13.28 -6.08 0.30
C SER A 148 -12.73 -5.21 1.42
N ASN A 149 -11.62 -4.49 1.19
CA ASN A 149 -11.06 -3.50 2.12
C ASN A 149 -11.33 -2.06 1.64
N ILE A 150 -10.89 -1.68 0.44
CA ILE A 150 -10.94 -0.29 -0.04
C ILE A 150 -12.36 0.27 -0.05
N ILE A 151 -13.33 -0.50 -0.56
CA ILE A 151 -14.71 -0.04 -0.75
C ILE A 151 -15.39 0.26 0.58
N PRO A 152 -15.51 -0.71 1.52
CA PRO A 152 -16.22 -0.47 2.77
C PRO A 152 -15.52 0.57 3.64
N ILE A 153 -14.18 0.63 3.62
CA ILE A 153 -13.45 1.68 4.32
C ILE A 153 -13.75 3.06 3.73
N THR A 154 -13.81 3.20 2.41
CA THR A 154 -14.09 4.49 1.76
C THR A 154 -15.50 5.00 2.04
N VAL A 155 -16.51 4.13 1.95
CA VAL A 155 -17.92 4.55 2.05
C VAL A 155 -18.47 4.56 3.48
N GLN A 156 -17.79 3.89 4.42
CA GLN A 156 -18.19 3.82 5.82
C GLN A 156 -17.18 4.58 6.68
N THR A 157 -15.97 4.05 6.87
CA THR A 157 -14.97 4.63 7.77
C THR A 157 -14.56 6.06 7.38
N PHE A 158 -14.20 6.32 6.12
CA PHE A 158 -13.79 7.66 5.71
C PHE A 158 -14.95 8.66 5.71
N SER A 159 -16.19 8.18 5.54
CA SER A 159 -17.37 9.05 5.60
C SER A 159 -17.66 9.53 7.02
N ASP A 160 -17.30 8.73 8.03
CA ASP A 160 -17.49 9.06 9.45
C ASP A 160 -16.26 9.79 10.07
N SER A 161 -15.18 9.95 9.30
CA SER A 161 -13.93 10.58 9.73
C SER A 161 -14.04 12.10 9.77
N ILE A 162 -13.51 12.72 10.82
CA ILE A 162 -13.47 14.18 10.94
C ILE A 162 -12.50 14.77 9.91
N ALA A 163 -11.33 14.14 9.71
CA ALA A 163 -10.28 14.66 8.84
C ALA A 163 -10.48 14.34 7.35
N ILE A 164 -11.16 13.22 7.04
CA ILE A 164 -11.19 12.64 5.68
C ILE A 164 -12.54 12.81 4.99
N SER A 165 -13.66 12.93 5.73
CA SER A 165 -15.02 12.93 5.15
C SER A 165 -15.22 13.91 4.00
N LYS A 166 -14.65 15.12 4.09
CA LYS A 166 -14.71 16.14 3.03
C LYS A 166 -14.01 15.71 1.72
N HIS A 167 -13.05 14.80 1.79
CA HIS A 167 -12.31 14.27 0.65
C HIS A 167 -12.92 12.99 0.05
N VAL A 168 -13.91 12.39 0.70
CA VAL A 168 -14.52 11.12 0.25
C VAL A 168 -15.02 11.18 -1.20
N PRO A 169 -15.69 12.26 -1.68
CA PRO A 169 -16.06 12.36 -3.09
C PRO A 169 -14.87 12.24 -4.04
N LEU A 170 -13.76 12.94 -3.75
CA LEU A 170 -12.54 12.88 -4.54
C LEU A 170 -11.89 11.48 -4.47
N ILE A 171 -11.87 10.85 -3.29
CA ILE A 171 -11.36 9.47 -3.14
C ILE A 171 -12.17 8.50 -4.00
N LYS A 172 -13.51 8.64 -4.03
CA LYS A 172 -14.37 7.83 -4.90
C LYS A 172 -14.04 8.05 -6.37
N GLU A 173 -13.90 9.29 -6.81
CA GLU A 173 -13.50 9.62 -8.19
C GLU A 173 -12.13 9.01 -8.54
N SER A 174 -11.16 9.09 -7.64
CA SER A 174 -9.85 8.46 -7.83
C SER A 174 -9.97 6.94 -8.01
N ILE A 175 -10.76 6.26 -7.17
CA ILE A 175 -11.00 4.81 -7.30
C ILE A 175 -11.63 4.51 -8.67
N LEU A 176 -12.70 5.21 -9.05
CA LEU A 176 -13.36 5.01 -10.35
C LEU A 176 -12.41 5.29 -11.53
N ALA A 177 -11.61 6.35 -11.46
CA ALA A 177 -10.61 6.69 -12.48
C ALA A 177 -9.54 5.60 -12.62
N PHE A 178 -9.07 5.04 -11.50
CA PHE A 178 -8.07 3.96 -11.50
C PHE A 178 -8.58 2.73 -12.28
N TYR A 179 -9.81 2.31 -11.97
CA TYR A 179 -10.43 1.14 -12.60
C TYR A 179 -10.97 1.43 -14.01
N SER A 180 -11.09 2.70 -14.39
CA SER A 180 -11.36 3.15 -15.77
C SER A 180 -10.09 3.29 -16.63
N GLY A 181 -8.93 2.88 -16.10
CA GLY A 181 -7.64 2.89 -16.82
C GLY A 181 -6.81 4.18 -16.67
N MET A 182 -7.31 5.21 -15.96
CA MET A 182 -6.61 6.47 -15.70
C MET A 182 -5.76 6.38 -14.42
N ARG A 183 -4.90 5.36 -14.35
CA ARG A 183 -4.19 4.94 -13.12
C ARG A 183 -3.29 6.03 -12.55
N VAL A 184 -2.49 6.67 -13.38
CA VAL A 184 -1.54 7.72 -12.95
C VAL A 184 -2.28 8.98 -12.47
N ALA A 185 -3.35 9.37 -13.16
CA ALA A 185 -4.17 10.51 -12.77
C ALA A 185 -4.88 10.26 -11.42
N SER A 186 -5.36 9.03 -11.20
CA SER A 186 -5.93 8.60 -9.93
C SER A 186 -4.94 8.68 -8.77
N ILE A 187 -3.69 8.22 -8.96
CA ILE A 187 -2.63 8.34 -7.94
C ILE A 187 -2.37 9.82 -7.64
N ALA A 188 -2.28 10.65 -8.67
CA ALA A 188 -1.96 12.06 -8.55
C ALA A 188 -3.01 12.85 -7.73
N SER A 189 -4.30 12.52 -7.87
CA SER A 189 -5.36 13.21 -7.13
C SER A 189 -5.43 12.84 -5.64
N LEU A 190 -4.86 11.70 -5.23
CA LEU A 190 -4.86 11.24 -3.83
C LEU A 190 -3.74 11.85 -2.97
N ILE A 191 -2.64 12.31 -3.57
CA ILE A 191 -1.49 12.80 -2.81
C ILE A 191 -1.76 14.15 -2.11
N PRO A 192 -2.38 15.17 -2.75
CA PRO A 192 -2.58 16.48 -2.14
C PRO A 192 -3.40 16.47 -0.85
N MET A 193 -4.41 15.58 -0.74
CA MET A 193 -5.27 15.52 0.45
C MET A 193 -4.55 15.04 1.72
N ILE A 194 -3.41 14.34 1.59
CA ILE A 194 -2.64 13.84 2.73
C ILE A 194 -2.21 14.99 3.66
N GLU A 195 -1.76 16.11 3.10
CA GLU A 195 -1.31 17.26 3.88
C GLU A 195 -2.47 17.93 4.63
N ASP A 196 -3.64 18.02 4.01
CA ASP A 196 -4.82 18.61 4.61
C ASP A 196 -5.46 17.70 5.69
N ILE A 197 -5.44 16.38 5.51
CA ILE A 197 -5.82 15.41 6.54
C ILE A 197 -4.91 15.58 7.78
N LEU A 198 -3.59 15.66 7.58
CA LEU A 198 -2.64 15.90 8.68
C LEU A 198 -2.92 17.23 9.39
N ASN A 199 -3.18 18.32 8.66
CA ASN A 199 -3.52 19.61 9.26
C ASN A 199 -4.78 19.52 10.14
N THR A 200 -5.79 18.79 9.67
CA THR A 200 -7.05 18.63 10.40
C THR A 200 -6.86 17.86 11.71
N ILE A 201 -6.00 16.84 11.73
CA ILE A 201 -5.72 16.03 12.94
C ILE A 201 -4.99 16.82 14.03
N ILE A 202 -4.14 17.79 13.67
CA ILE A 202 -3.34 18.53 14.66
C ILE A 202 -4.20 19.57 15.39
N GLU A 203 -5.27 20.07 14.76
CA GLU A 203 -6.18 21.15 15.23
C GLU A 203 -5.52 22.50 15.54
N ASP A 204 -4.19 22.55 15.70
CA ASP A 204 -3.48 23.79 15.98
C ASP A 204 -3.34 24.66 14.72
N SER A 205 -3.85 25.88 14.80
CA SER A 205 -3.69 26.94 13.79
C SER A 205 -2.27 27.55 13.78
N PHE A 206 -1.22 26.72 13.77
CA PHE A 206 0.14 27.23 13.53
C PHE A 206 0.41 27.26 12.04
N GLU A 207 0.22 28.44 11.45
CA GLU A 207 0.73 28.73 10.11
C GLU A 207 2.26 28.51 10.10
N ASN A 208 2.75 27.76 9.11
CA ASN A 208 4.18 27.52 8.79
C ASN A 208 4.96 26.39 9.50
N LEU A 209 4.31 25.35 10.04
CA LEU A 209 5.05 24.12 10.40
C LEU A 209 5.49 23.33 9.16
N ASP A 210 6.72 22.82 9.17
CA ASP A 210 7.17 21.88 8.14
C ASP A 210 6.43 20.53 8.25
N LEU A 211 6.41 19.78 7.15
CA LEU A 211 5.63 18.55 7.03
C LEU A 211 6.08 17.46 8.02
N LYS A 212 7.39 17.34 8.30
CA LYS A 212 7.90 16.33 9.25
C LYS A 212 7.49 16.71 10.69
N THR A 213 7.52 17.99 11.05
CA THR A 213 7.04 18.47 12.36
C THR A 213 5.54 18.25 12.53
N LYS A 214 4.73 18.43 11.48
CA LYS A 214 3.29 18.11 11.50
C LYS A 214 3.06 16.63 11.82
N VAL A 215 3.80 15.74 11.16
CA VAL A 215 3.76 14.30 11.46
C VAL A 215 4.11 14.05 12.93
N ASP A 216 5.21 14.59 13.42
CA ASP A 216 5.64 14.38 14.81
C ASP A 216 4.58 14.83 15.84
N ARG A 217 3.85 15.92 15.57
CA ARG A 217 2.72 16.35 16.42
C ARG A 217 1.56 15.36 16.39
N CYS A 218 1.12 14.91 15.21
CA CYS A 218 0.06 13.90 15.09
C CYS A 218 0.41 12.64 15.88
N ILE A 219 1.63 12.13 15.67
CA ILE A 219 2.13 10.90 16.30
C ILE A 219 2.23 11.08 17.82
N LYS A 220 2.78 12.20 18.29
CA LYS A 220 2.90 12.49 19.73
C LYS A 220 1.54 12.60 20.41
N ARG A 221 0.57 13.26 19.78
CA ARG A 221 -0.81 13.39 20.28
C ARG A 221 -1.49 12.03 20.41
N ALA A 222 -1.41 11.20 19.36
CA ALA A 222 -1.96 9.86 19.38
C ALA A 222 -1.28 8.95 20.43
N LYS A 223 0.06 8.96 20.51
CA LYS A 223 0.81 8.21 21.54
C LYS A 223 0.43 8.65 22.95
N HIS A 224 0.24 9.95 23.17
CA HIS A 224 -0.18 10.48 24.47
C HIS A 224 -1.54 9.95 24.91
N ASN A 225 -2.55 9.98 24.04
CA ASN A 225 -3.88 9.48 24.35
C ASN A 225 -3.87 7.95 24.55
N ILE A 226 -3.13 7.20 23.73
CA ILE A 226 -3.00 5.75 23.94
C ILE A 226 -2.28 5.44 25.25
N LYS A 227 -1.24 6.21 25.63
CA LYS A 227 -0.55 6.06 26.92
C LYS A 227 -1.52 6.32 28.07
N HIS A 228 -2.33 7.37 27.99
CA HIS A 228 -3.36 7.67 28.98
C HIS A 228 -4.34 6.50 29.14
N ASP A 229 -4.86 5.94 28.04
CA ASP A 229 -5.75 4.77 28.08
C ASP A 229 -5.05 3.51 28.61
N HIS A 230 -3.78 3.31 28.22
CA HIS A 230 -2.98 2.16 28.66
C HIS A 230 -2.84 2.10 30.18
N ILE A 231 -2.83 3.25 30.85
CA ILE A 231 -2.72 3.39 32.31
C ILE A 231 -4.05 3.72 32.98
N LEU A 232 -5.19 3.42 32.33
CA LEU A 232 -6.54 3.65 32.89
C LEU A 232 -6.82 5.11 33.29
N GLY A 233 -6.17 6.07 32.62
CA GLY A 233 -6.25 7.49 32.93
C GLY A 233 -5.57 7.90 34.24
N ALA A 234 -4.69 7.06 34.79
CA ALA A 234 -3.98 7.37 36.02
C ALA A 234 -3.05 8.58 35.88
N ASP A 235 -3.00 9.43 36.90
CA ASP A 235 -2.09 10.59 36.93
C ASP A 235 -0.63 10.18 37.08
N TRP A 236 -0.38 9.00 37.70
CA TRP A 236 0.97 8.52 37.94
C TRP A 236 1.10 7.01 37.89
N ILE A 237 2.21 6.57 37.31
CA ILE A 237 2.73 5.21 37.29
C ILE A 237 4.27 5.33 37.29
N PRO A 238 5.05 4.33 37.76
CA PRO A 238 6.50 4.38 37.64
C PRO A 238 6.93 4.55 36.18
N GLU A 239 7.92 5.42 35.96
CA GLU A 239 8.31 5.89 34.61
C GLU A 239 8.73 4.72 33.72
N GLU A 240 9.35 3.68 34.28
CA GLU A 240 9.79 2.50 33.52
C GLU A 240 8.66 1.79 32.75
N TYR A 241 7.39 1.93 33.15
CA TYR A 241 6.25 1.30 32.45
C TYR A 241 5.68 2.16 31.31
N VAL A 242 6.11 3.42 31.21
CA VAL A 242 5.54 4.39 30.27
C VAL A 242 6.59 5.13 29.45
N GLN A 243 7.83 4.65 29.47
CA GLN A 243 8.86 5.00 28.51
C GLN A 243 8.45 4.55 27.11
N ASP A 244 8.77 5.36 26.11
CA ASP A 244 8.42 5.10 24.71
C ASP A 244 8.95 3.74 24.21
N ASP A 245 10.19 3.40 24.56
CA ASP A 245 10.81 2.11 24.19
C ASP A 245 10.12 0.90 24.80
N VAL A 246 9.48 1.07 25.96
CA VAL A 246 8.70 0.02 26.61
C VAL A 246 7.32 -0.06 26.00
N LEU A 247 6.65 1.09 25.83
CA LEU A 247 5.30 1.17 25.30
C LEU A 247 5.20 0.67 23.85
N LYS A 248 6.22 0.88 23.00
CA LYS A 248 6.24 0.32 21.64
C LYS A 248 6.30 -1.22 21.62
N VAL A 249 6.84 -1.84 22.67
CA VAL A 249 6.87 -3.31 22.82
C VAL A 249 5.59 -3.83 23.47
N MET A 250 5.04 -3.11 24.45
CA MET A 250 3.87 -3.55 25.23
C MET A 250 2.52 -3.17 24.61
N ASN A 251 2.48 -2.20 23.70
CA ASN A 251 1.24 -1.68 23.13
C ASN A 251 1.31 -1.61 21.60
N VAL A 252 0.62 -2.55 20.95
CA VAL A 252 0.58 -2.67 19.48
C VAL A 252 0.04 -1.41 18.80
N ARG A 253 -0.81 -0.62 19.47
CA ARG A 253 -1.34 0.62 18.90
C ARG A 253 -0.23 1.67 18.80
N ILE A 254 0.55 1.84 19.88
CA ILE A 254 1.73 2.73 19.88
C ILE A 254 2.73 2.28 18.82
N ARG A 255 2.98 0.98 18.75
CA ARG A 255 3.86 0.39 17.73
C ARG A 255 3.45 0.76 16.31
N ILE A 256 2.19 0.54 15.95
CA ILE A 256 1.69 0.81 14.59
C ILE A 256 1.81 2.30 14.27
N ILE A 257 1.41 3.16 15.20
CA ILE A 257 1.48 4.63 15.03
C ILE A 257 2.92 5.09 14.85
N GLU A 258 3.85 4.57 15.64
CA GLU A 258 5.27 4.90 15.52
C GLU A 258 5.85 4.48 14.17
N LEU A 259 5.52 3.28 13.69
CA LEU A 259 5.95 2.82 12.37
C LEU A 259 5.36 3.64 11.21
N ILE A 260 4.09 4.05 11.30
CA ILE A 260 3.47 4.96 10.33
C ILE A 260 4.19 6.32 10.34
N GLY A 261 4.45 6.88 11.53
CA GLY A 261 5.16 8.15 11.69
C GLY A 261 6.58 8.12 11.14
N ASN A 262 7.32 7.06 11.44
CA ASN A 262 8.68 6.84 10.93
C ASN A 262 8.68 6.74 9.40
N TRP A 263 7.74 5.99 8.82
CA TRP A 263 7.62 5.88 7.37
C TRP A 263 7.24 7.20 6.70
N LEU A 264 6.28 7.96 7.27
CA LEU A 264 5.90 9.28 6.77
C LEU A 264 7.10 10.23 6.69
N LYS A 265 7.97 10.22 7.71
CA LYS A 265 9.15 11.11 7.80
C LYS A 265 10.32 10.67 6.94
N ASN A 266 10.60 9.37 6.92
CA ASN A 266 11.82 8.81 6.34
C ASN A 266 11.62 8.26 4.92
N SER A 267 10.37 8.20 4.46
CA SER A 267 10.01 7.80 3.09
C SER A 267 9.17 8.87 2.41
N PHE A 268 7.94 9.11 2.86
CA PHE A 268 6.98 9.92 2.11
C PHE A 268 7.38 11.40 2.01
N TYR A 269 7.81 12.01 3.11
CA TYR A 269 8.29 13.39 3.20
C TYR A 269 9.81 13.51 3.23
N GLU A 270 10.54 12.46 2.83
CA GLU A 270 12.00 12.53 2.75
C GLU A 270 12.45 13.39 1.57
N ASN A 271 13.57 14.09 1.73
CA ASN A 271 14.18 14.84 0.64
C ASN A 271 14.55 13.89 -0.50
N THR A 272 14.33 14.32 -1.75
CA THR A 272 14.56 13.45 -2.93
C THR A 272 15.99 12.97 -3.06
N GLU A 273 16.97 13.72 -2.54
CA GLU A 273 18.39 13.33 -2.54
C GLU A 273 18.68 12.15 -1.60
N ASN A 274 17.89 12.00 -0.54
CA ASN A 274 18.05 10.97 0.48
C ASN A 274 17.13 9.76 0.25
N TYR A 275 16.16 9.88 -0.66
CA TYR A 275 15.20 8.81 -0.93
C TYR A 275 15.74 7.81 -1.96
N GLN A 276 16.02 6.59 -1.50
CA GLN A 276 16.62 5.51 -2.29
C GLN A 276 15.70 4.27 -2.44
N ASN A 277 14.37 4.44 -2.35
CA ASN A 277 13.43 3.32 -2.49
C ASN A 277 12.93 3.21 -3.93
N THR A 278 12.65 1.98 -4.37
CA THR A 278 12.22 1.67 -5.74
C THR A 278 10.72 1.91 -5.98
N SER A 279 9.94 2.13 -4.90
CA SER A 279 8.51 2.40 -5.02
C SER A 279 8.22 3.76 -5.66
N GLY A 280 9.10 4.74 -5.44
CA GLY A 280 8.89 6.11 -5.89
C GLY A 280 7.80 6.86 -5.14
N PHE A 281 7.19 6.25 -4.10
CA PHE A 281 6.08 6.83 -3.35
C PHE A 281 6.56 7.88 -2.34
N ASN A 282 7.05 8.99 -2.87
CA ASN A 282 7.58 10.14 -2.16
C ASN A 282 6.90 11.42 -2.66
N ARG A 283 6.49 12.28 -1.73
CA ARG A 283 5.75 13.52 -2.00
C ARG A 283 6.51 14.49 -2.89
N HIS A 284 7.83 14.59 -2.74
CA HIS A 284 8.65 15.52 -3.52
C HIS A 284 8.94 14.99 -4.93
N PHE A 285 9.07 13.67 -5.12
CA PHE A 285 9.13 13.09 -6.46
C PHE A 285 7.86 13.36 -7.25
N PHE A 286 6.70 13.18 -6.61
CA PHE A 286 5.41 13.50 -7.20
C PHE A 286 5.29 15.00 -7.53
N ALA A 287 5.43 15.87 -6.52
CA ALA A 287 5.11 17.28 -6.66
C ALA A 287 6.02 18.05 -7.63
N HIS A 288 7.24 17.58 -7.85
CA HIS A 288 8.19 18.20 -8.76
C HIS A 288 8.38 17.42 -10.06
N ALA A 289 7.61 16.35 -10.28
CA ALA A 289 7.73 15.46 -11.44
C ALA A 289 9.19 15.04 -11.75
N LYS A 290 9.99 14.85 -10.70
CA LYS A 290 11.45 14.61 -10.81
C LYS A 290 11.81 13.24 -11.40
N SER A 291 10.85 12.32 -11.48
CA SER A 291 11.01 10.97 -12.01
C SER A 291 9.63 10.39 -12.37
N GLU A 292 9.58 9.39 -13.26
CA GLU A 292 8.37 8.63 -13.58
C GLU A 292 8.13 7.46 -12.62
N ILE A 293 9.08 7.17 -11.73
CA ILE A 293 9.02 6.01 -10.81
C ILE A 293 7.77 6.01 -9.90
N TRP A 294 7.22 7.18 -9.58
CA TRP A 294 6.00 7.30 -8.77
C TRP A 294 4.73 6.85 -9.53
N GLN A 295 4.78 6.69 -10.85
CA GLN A 295 3.64 6.28 -11.68
C GLN A 295 3.34 4.77 -11.55
N ASN A 296 4.12 4.02 -10.76
CA ASN A 296 3.88 2.61 -10.48
C ASN A 296 2.46 2.40 -9.92
N GLN A 297 1.73 1.44 -10.50
CA GLN A 297 0.34 1.17 -10.15
C GLN A 297 0.16 0.74 -8.69
N SER A 298 1.19 0.14 -8.08
CA SER A 298 1.18 -0.18 -6.63
C SER A 298 1.04 1.07 -5.76
N ASN A 299 1.42 2.25 -6.25
CA ASN A 299 1.32 3.51 -5.51
C ASN A 299 -0.12 3.99 -5.33
N PHE A 300 -1.08 3.51 -6.14
CA PHE A 300 -2.50 3.73 -5.87
C PHE A 300 -2.91 3.06 -4.54
N PHE A 301 -2.55 1.79 -4.38
CA PHE A 301 -2.84 1.05 -3.15
C PHE A 301 -2.06 1.59 -1.96
N ARG A 302 -0.83 2.10 -2.16
CA ARG A 302 -0.10 2.82 -1.11
C ARG A 302 -0.80 4.12 -0.73
N ALA A 303 -1.29 4.91 -1.69
CA ALA A 303 -2.06 6.11 -1.36
C ALA A 303 -3.32 5.78 -0.57
N MET A 304 -4.09 4.77 -0.99
CA MET A 304 -5.24 4.28 -0.23
C MET A 304 -4.85 3.81 1.17
N GLY A 305 -3.79 3.01 1.28
CA GLY A 305 -3.29 2.52 2.57
C GLY A 305 -2.77 3.62 3.49
N LEU A 306 -2.22 4.70 2.93
CA LEU A 306 -1.80 5.87 3.69
C LEU A 306 -3.01 6.66 4.22
N ILE A 307 -4.04 6.87 3.41
CA ILE A 307 -5.29 7.50 3.87
C ILE A 307 -5.92 6.67 5.01
N GLN A 308 -5.89 5.33 4.88
CA GLN A 308 -6.32 4.43 5.96
C GLN A 308 -5.45 4.59 7.21
N ALA A 309 -4.14 4.68 7.07
CA ALA A 309 -3.24 4.90 8.21
C ALA A 309 -3.52 6.22 8.94
N LEU A 310 -3.88 7.27 8.21
CA LEU A 310 -4.26 8.56 8.79
C LEU A 310 -5.61 8.47 9.52
N ALA A 311 -6.58 7.74 8.97
CA ALA A 311 -7.84 7.45 9.68
C ALA A 311 -7.57 6.69 10.99
N PHE A 312 -6.62 5.74 10.98
CA PHE A 312 -6.23 5.02 12.18
C PHE A 312 -5.52 5.92 13.21
N ILE A 313 -4.70 6.88 12.76
CA ILE A 313 -4.13 7.90 13.65
C ILE A 313 -5.24 8.78 14.24
N GLU A 314 -6.24 9.18 13.45
CA GLU A 314 -7.39 9.97 13.91
C GLU A 314 -8.09 9.30 15.10
N CYS A 315 -8.30 7.98 15.05
CA CYS A 315 -8.93 7.20 16.14
C CYS A 315 -8.30 7.46 17.52
N PHE A 316 -7.03 7.84 17.56
CA PHE A 316 -6.29 8.06 18.80
C PHE A 316 -5.86 9.50 19.00
N ALA A 317 -5.67 10.28 17.95
CA ALA A 317 -5.27 11.68 18.05
C ALA A 317 -6.45 12.58 18.47
N MET A 318 -7.65 12.33 17.94
CA MET A 318 -8.83 13.16 18.17
C MET A 318 -9.77 12.49 19.18
N LYS A 319 -10.14 13.20 20.25
CA LYS A 319 -10.98 12.64 21.33
C LYS A 319 -12.42 12.41 20.86
N GLU A 320 -12.86 13.21 19.90
CA GLU A 320 -14.19 13.21 19.31
C GLU A 320 -14.30 12.22 18.14
N SER A 321 -13.21 11.53 17.77
CA SER A 321 -13.24 10.57 16.68
C SER A 321 -14.23 9.44 16.98
N LYS A 322 -15.09 9.17 16.00
CA LYS A 322 -16.09 8.10 16.06
C LYS A 322 -15.63 6.83 15.33
N LEU A 323 -14.39 6.82 14.86
CA LEU A 323 -13.87 5.75 14.04
C LEU A 323 -13.59 4.50 14.89
N SER A 324 -14.13 3.37 14.43
CA SER A 324 -13.74 2.06 14.93
C SER A 324 -12.34 1.71 14.43
N ILE A 325 -11.53 1.06 15.28
CA ILE A 325 -10.23 0.49 14.88
C ILE A 325 -10.37 -0.83 14.10
N PHE A 326 -11.58 -1.37 14.03
CA PHE A 326 -11.90 -2.61 13.33
C PHE A 326 -12.42 -2.31 11.92
N PRO A 327 -12.15 -3.19 10.94
CA PRO A 327 -12.72 -3.03 9.61
C PRO A 327 -14.26 -3.02 9.67
N PRO A 328 -14.92 -2.14 8.91
CA PRO A 328 -16.36 -2.12 8.83
C PRO A 328 -16.89 -3.37 8.13
N THR A 329 -18.01 -3.89 8.61
CA THR A 329 -18.79 -4.89 7.85
C THR A 329 -19.45 -4.18 6.66
N PRO A 330 -19.28 -4.69 5.42
CA PRO A 330 -19.89 -4.09 4.24
C PRO A 330 -21.41 -3.94 4.38
N ASP A 331 -21.92 -2.76 4.02
CA ASP A 331 -23.36 -2.43 3.99
C ASP A 331 -23.86 -2.12 2.56
N ILE A 332 -25.09 -1.65 2.43
CA ILE A 332 -25.69 -1.31 1.14
C ILE A 332 -24.96 -0.18 0.39
N ARG A 333 -24.26 0.72 1.11
CA ARG A 333 -23.44 1.77 0.49
C ARG A 333 -22.20 1.15 -0.16
N SER A 334 -21.60 0.15 0.51
CA SER A 334 -20.51 -0.65 -0.05
C SER A 334 -20.94 -1.41 -1.30
N GLU A 335 -22.13 -2.02 -1.28
CA GLU A 335 -22.66 -2.72 -2.46
C GLU A 335 -22.90 -1.76 -3.63
N SER A 336 -23.51 -0.59 -3.39
CA SER A 336 -23.73 0.43 -4.41
C SER A 336 -22.41 0.88 -5.05
N PHE A 337 -21.42 1.27 -4.24
CA PHE A 337 -20.14 1.76 -4.77
C PHE A 337 -19.33 0.66 -5.46
N ARG A 338 -19.46 -0.60 -5.00
CA ARG A 338 -18.91 -1.75 -5.70
C ARG A 338 -19.50 -1.86 -7.11
N ASN A 339 -20.79 -1.65 -7.29
CA ASN A 339 -21.40 -1.71 -8.63
C ASN A 339 -20.85 -0.62 -9.55
N ASP A 340 -20.60 0.59 -9.05
CA ASP A 340 -19.94 1.66 -9.83
C ASP A 340 -18.54 1.24 -10.30
N VAL A 341 -17.74 0.66 -9.39
CA VAL A 341 -16.39 0.18 -9.71
C VAL A 341 -16.43 -0.95 -10.74
N PHE A 342 -17.36 -1.89 -10.61
CA PHE A 342 -17.54 -2.98 -11.59
C PHE A 342 -18.01 -2.44 -12.95
N ALA A 343 -18.85 -1.41 -12.98
CA ALA A 343 -19.23 -0.74 -14.21
C ALA A 343 -18.01 -0.11 -14.92
N CYS A 344 -17.13 0.57 -14.18
CA CYS A 344 -15.87 1.09 -14.71
C CYS A 344 -14.98 0.00 -15.33
N LEU A 345 -14.83 -1.14 -14.63
CA LEU A 345 -14.06 -2.28 -15.14
C LEU A 345 -14.65 -2.84 -16.44
N ASN A 346 -15.97 -3.02 -16.50
CA ASN A 346 -16.65 -3.54 -17.68
C ASN A 346 -16.57 -2.57 -18.87
N LEU A 347 -16.79 -1.28 -18.62
CA LEU A 347 -16.65 -0.24 -19.64
C LEU A 347 -15.21 -0.13 -20.14
N GLN A 348 -14.22 -0.38 -19.28
CA GLN A 348 -12.82 -0.35 -19.69
C GLN A 348 -12.50 -1.47 -20.70
N VAL A 349 -13.08 -2.66 -20.53
CA VAL A 349 -12.96 -3.74 -21.53
C VAL A 349 -13.57 -3.32 -22.86
N ILE A 350 -14.81 -2.81 -22.84
CA ILE A 350 -15.52 -2.36 -24.05
C ILE A 350 -14.74 -1.24 -24.75
N LYS A 351 -14.27 -0.25 -24.00
CA LYS A 351 -13.47 0.87 -24.49
C LYS A 351 -12.22 0.37 -25.21
N ASN A 352 -11.47 -0.55 -24.58
CA ASN A 352 -10.24 -1.07 -25.15
C ASN A 352 -10.50 -1.86 -26.44
N THR A 353 -11.54 -2.69 -26.49
CA THR A 353 -11.93 -3.42 -27.70
C THR A 353 -12.34 -2.48 -28.83
N LEU A 354 -13.15 -1.46 -28.54
CA LEU A 354 -13.60 -0.49 -29.54
C LEU A 354 -12.43 0.36 -30.07
N LEU A 355 -11.57 0.86 -29.19
CA LEU A 355 -10.39 1.63 -29.58
C LEU A 355 -9.46 0.82 -30.48
N GLN A 356 -9.23 -0.46 -30.13
CA GLN A 356 -8.43 -1.35 -30.95
C GLN A 356 -9.03 -1.53 -32.34
N GLN A 357 -10.34 -1.76 -32.44
CA GLN A 357 -11.01 -1.92 -33.73
C GLN A 357 -10.87 -0.66 -34.58
N LEU A 358 -11.15 0.52 -34.01
CA LEU A 358 -11.00 1.80 -34.70
C LEU A 358 -9.55 2.05 -35.16
N GLN A 359 -8.56 1.65 -34.36
CA GLN A 359 -7.15 1.76 -34.72
C GLN A 359 -6.78 0.87 -35.91
N ILE A 360 -7.23 -0.38 -35.92
CA ILE A 360 -6.96 -1.34 -37.00
C ILE A 360 -7.67 -0.89 -38.29
N ASP A 361 -8.96 -0.56 -38.20
CA ASP A 361 -9.78 -0.19 -39.35
C ASP A 361 -9.31 1.12 -40.00
N GLY A 362 -8.92 2.10 -39.17
CA GLY A 362 -8.44 3.41 -39.64
C GLY A 362 -6.93 3.50 -39.85
N CYS A 363 -6.17 2.43 -39.64
CA CYS A 363 -4.70 2.44 -39.63
C CYS A 363 -4.11 3.54 -38.72
N LEU A 364 -4.74 3.79 -37.57
CA LEU A 364 -4.36 4.87 -36.64
C LEU A 364 -3.29 4.41 -35.64
N PRO A 365 -2.38 5.30 -35.22
CA PRO A 365 -1.41 4.99 -34.18
C PRO A 365 -2.09 4.81 -32.82
N PHE A 366 -1.44 4.04 -31.94
CA PHE A 366 -1.82 4.01 -30.54
C PHE A 366 -1.41 5.32 -29.86
N ASN A 367 -2.28 5.91 -29.06
CA ASN A 367 -1.98 7.09 -28.25
C ASN A 367 -1.49 6.64 -26.86
N PRO A 368 -0.17 6.60 -26.61
CA PRO A 368 0.35 6.18 -25.32
C PRO A 368 -0.09 7.15 -24.22
N THR A 369 -0.46 6.57 -23.08
CA THR A 369 -0.66 7.32 -21.84
C THR A 369 0.37 6.83 -20.82
N ALA A 370 0.59 7.61 -19.77
CA ALA A 370 1.42 7.18 -18.63
C ALA A 370 0.89 5.87 -17.97
N SER A 371 -0.39 5.53 -18.17
CA SER A 371 -1.00 4.32 -17.60
C SER A 371 -0.91 3.09 -18.51
N ASP A 372 -0.78 3.30 -19.82
CA ASP A 372 -0.78 2.24 -20.83
C ASP A 372 -0.15 2.73 -22.15
N ASP A 373 0.88 2.03 -22.62
CA ASP A 373 1.52 2.24 -23.92
C ASP A 373 0.91 1.35 -25.04
N GLY A 374 -0.12 0.56 -24.67
CA GLY A 374 -0.91 -0.32 -25.51
C GLY A 374 -0.18 -1.59 -25.95
N TRP A 375 1.09 -1.78 -25.55
CA TRP A 375 1.93 -2.85 -26.09
C TRP A 375 1.35 -4.23 -25.80
N LEU A 376 0.89 -4.48 -24.57
CA LEU A 376 0.34 -5.78 -24.18
C LEU A 376 -0.87 -6.18 -25.04
N GLY A 377 -1.78 -5.24 -25.31
CA GLY A 377 -2.93 -5.46 -26.18
C GLY A 377 -2.50 -5.76 -27.62
N ARG A 378 -1.55 -4.98 -28.16
CA ARG A 378 -1.00 -5.22 -29.50
C ARG A 378 -0.30 -6.58 -29.61
N SER A 379 0.51 -6.95 -28.62
CA SER A 379 1.23 -8.22 -28.59
C SER A 379 0.28 -9.42 -28.50
N ALA A 380 -0.78 -9.34 -27.68
CA ALA A 380 -1.78 -10.39 -27.58
C ALA A 380 -2.49 -10.59 -28.91
N THR A 381 -2.86 -9.49 -29.57
CA THR A 381 -3.53 -9.51 -30.88
C THR A 381 -2.65 -10.13 -31.95
N LEU A 382 -1.37 -9.73 -32.02
CA LEU A 382 -0.40 -10.31 -32.94
C LEU A 382 -0.28 -11.82 -32.75
N SER A 383 -0.15 -12.30 -31.51
CA SER A 383 -0.08 -13.72 -31.21
C SER A 383 -1.36 -14.47 -31.60
N THR A 384 -2.54 -13.93 -31.28
CA THR A 384 -3.83 -14.52 -31.65
C THR A 384 -3.97 -14.62 -33.17
N LYS A 385 -3.71 -13.53 -33.92
CA LYS A 385 -3.81 -13.52 -35.38
C LYS A 385 -2.79 -14.43 -36.05
N MET A 386 -1.58 -14.52 -35.49
CA MET A 386 -0.56 -15.46 -35.97
C MET A 386 -1.03 -16.92 -35.81
N ASN A 387 -1.55 -17.28 -34.63
CA ASN A 387 -1.96 -18.66 -34.35
C ASN A 387 -3.25 -19.06 -35.08
N ASP A 388 -4.27 -18.21 -35.01
CA ASP A 388 -5.63 -18.58 -35.40
C ASP A 388 -5.91 -18.34 -36.89
N GLU A 389 -5.13 -17.47 -37.54
CA GLU A 389 -5.27 -17.17 -38.96
C GLU A 389 -4.07 -17.65 -39.79
N ILE A 390 -2.86 -17.17 -39.52
CA ILE A 390 -1.70 -17.46 -40.38
C ILE A 390 -1.30 -18.93 -40.28
N VAL A 391 -1.02 -19.42 -39.07
CA VAL A 391 -0.60 -20.80 -38.83
C VAL A 391 -1.67 -21.79 -39.27
N LYS A 392 -2.95 -21.45 -39.02
CA LYS A 392 -4.08 -22.25 -39.49
C LYS A 392 -4.10 -22.38 -41.01
N ARG A 393 -4.07 -21.25 -41.75
CA ARG A 393 -4.07 -21.25 -43.23
C ARG A 393 -2.86 -22.00 -43.80
N LEU A 394 -1.68 -21.85 -43.20
CA LEU A 394 -0.47 -22.58 -43.61
C LEU A 394 -0.64 -24.09 -43.42
N ARG A 395 -1.15 -24.53 -42.26
CA ARG A 395 -1.40 -25.95 -41.98
C ARG A 395 -2.46 -26.55 -42.88
N ASP A 396 -3.53 -25.80 -43.15
CA ASP A 396 -4.59 -26.20 -44.08
C ASP A 396 -4.03 -26.43 -45.50
N ASN A 397 -3.02 -25.65 -45.89
CA ASN A 397 -2.25 -25.84 -47.13
C ASN A 397 -1.09 -26.83 -47.01
N GLY A 398 -1.01 -27.61 -45.93
CA GLY A 398 -0.02 -28.68 -45.76
C GLY A 398 1.40 -28.21 -45.42
N TRP A 399 1.57 -26.98 -44.93
CA TRP A 399 2.85 -26.49 -44.41
C TRP A 399 3.05 -26.86 -42.95
N GLN A 400 4.27 -27.28 -42.60
CA GLN A 400 4.67 -27.52 -41.22
C GLN A 400 5.25 -26.25 -40.61
N CYS A 401 4.50 -25.60 -39.72
CA CYS A 401 4.95 -24.40 -39.02
C CYS A 401 5.93 -24.73 -37.89
N HIS A 402 7.03 -23.99 -37.80
CA HIS A 402 8.07 -24.09 -36.76
C HIS A 402 8.69 -22.70 -36.47
N SER A 403 9.59 -22.63 -35.49
CA SER A 403 10.33 -21.40 -35.15
C SER A 403 9.42 -20.19 -34.91
N PHE A 404 8.47 -20.33 -33.98
CA PHE A 404 7.53 -19.26 -33.60
C PHE A 404 8.27 -18.13 -32.89
N GLY A 405 8.19 -16.93 -33.46
CA GLY A 405 8.69 -15.71 -32.84
C GLY A 405 7.79 -15.24 -31.70
N GLN A 406 8.36 -14.47 -30.77
CA GLN A 406 7.58 -13.68 -29.81
C GLN A 406 7.27 -12.31 -30.41
N PRO A 407 6.14 -11.67 -30.04
CA PRO A 407 5.88 -10.29 -30.43
C PRO A 407 7.04 -9.34 -30.05
N VAL A 408 7.48 -8.54 -31.01
CA VAL A 408 8.57 -7.57 -30.88
C VAL A 408 7.99 -6.16 -30.79
N LYS A 409 8.31 -5.45 -29.69
CA LYS A 409 7.77 -4.10 -29.41
C LYS A 409 8.25 -3.06 -30.41
N SER A 410 9.53 -3.10 -30.76
CA SER A 410 10.12 -2.25 -31.78
C SER A 410 9.57 -2.66 -33.15
N GLY A 411 8.78 -1.79 -33.79
CA GLY A 411 8.11 -2.10 -35.06
C GLY A 411 6.82 -2.92 -34.95
N GLY A 412 6.50 -3.45 -33.77
CA GLY A 412 5.19 -4.06 -33.48
C GLY A 412 4.85 -5.24 -34.38
N TYR A 413 5.64 -6.32 -34.31
CA TYR A 413 5.48 -7.47 -35.21
C TYR A 413 5.70 -8.83 -34.54
N ILE A 414 5.27 -9.91 -35.19
CA ILE A 414 5.55 -11.30 -34.81
C ILE A 414 5.91 -12.11 -36.06
N THR A 415 6.69 -13.18 -35.93
CA THR A 415 7.11 -14.01 -37.06
C THR A 415 6.86 -15.50 -36.84
N VAL A 416 6.76 -16.26 -37.92
CA VAL A 416 6.76 -17.73 -37.92
C VAL A 416 7.49 -18.23 -39.17
N ARG A 417 8.09 -19.41 -39.08
CA ARG A 417 8.62 -20.11 -40.26
C ARG A 417 7.82 -21.36 -40.56
N ALA A 418 7.82 -21.76 -41.82
CA ALA A 418 7.13 -22.97 -42.23
C ALA A 418 7.91 -23.71 -43.31
N SER A 419 7.82 -25.03 -43.31
CA SER A 419 8.46 -25.88 -44.30
C SER A 419 7.47 -26.84 -44.97
N LYS A 420 7.68 -27.06 -46.28
CA LYS A 420 6.92 -28.01 -47.09
C LYS A 420 7.80 -28.51 -48.24
N LEU A 421 7.91 -29.83 -48.39
CA LEU A 421 8.65 -30.49 -49.49
C LEU A 421 10.07 -29.93 -49.73
N GLY A 422 10.80 -29.65 -48.65
CA GLY A 422 12.17 -29.11 -48.70
C GLY A 422 12.27 -27.59 -48.96
N LYS A 423 11.14 -26.89 -49.16
CA LYS A 423 11.06 -25.44 -49.22
C LYS A 423 10.77 -24.86 -47.83
N GLU A 424 11.46 -23.80 -47.46
CA GLU A 424 11.21 -23.03 -46.23
C GLU A 424 10.70 -21.65 -46.61
N ILE A 425 9.73 -21.14 -45.85
CA ILE A 425 9.22 -19.77 -45.96
C ILE A 425 9.18 -19.09 -44.60
N GLY A 426 9.46 -17.79 -44.58
CA GLY A 426 9.24 -16.93 -43.42
C GLY A 426 8.02 -16.03 -43.59
N ILE A 427 7.22 -15.89 -42.53
CA ILE A 427 6.07 -14.99 -42.49
C ILE A 427 6.24 -14.03 -41.31
N ALA A 428 6.14 -12.74 -41.59
CA ALA A 428 6.02 -11.70 -40.56
C ALA A 428 4.58 -11.14 -40.57
N LEU A 429 4.07 -10.82 -39.38
CA LEU A 429 2.82 -10.09 -39.20
C LEU A 429 3.11 -8.82 -38.40
N LEU A 430 2.89 -7.67 -39.04
CA LEU A 430 2.92 -6.35 -38.42
C LEU A 430 1.56 -6.00 -37.82
N TYR A 431 1.56 -5.19 -36.76
CA TYR A 431 0.33 -4.71 -36.16
C TYR A 431 -0.42 -3.70 -37.05
N SER A 432 0.29 -2.92 -37.86
CA SER A 432 -0.29 -1.92 -38.77
C SER A 432 0.57 -1.76 -40.04
N CYS A 433 -0.06 -1.37 -41.15
CA CYS A 433 0.62 -0.98 -42.39
C CYS A 433 1.50 0.28 -42.23
N ALA A 434 1.14 1.18 -41.32
CA ALA A 434 1.87 2.41 -41.06
C ALA A 434 3.10 2.18 -40.16
N THR A 435 3.93 1.20 -40.52
CA THR A 435 5.17 0.85 -39.83
C THR A 435 6.35 1.49 -40.56
N ASP A 436 7.39 1.88 -39.81
CA ASP A 436 8.61 2.46 -40.38
C ASP A 436 9.24 1.51 -41.44
N ASN A 437 9.60 2.04 -42.60
CA ASN A 437 10.22 1.31 -43.69
C ASN A 437 11.48 0.54 -43.26
N LYS A 438 12.21 1.02 -42.25
CA LYS A 438 13.36 0.32 -41.69
C LYS A 438 12.98 -1.08 -41.19
N VAL A 439 11.83 -1.21 -40.53
CA VAL A 439 11.33 -2.50 -40.03
C VAL A 439 10.96 -3.41 -41.20
N TYR A 440 10.32 -2.87 -42.25
CA TYR A 440 10.04 -3.64 -43.47
C TYR A 440 11.31 -4.22 -44.09
N LYS A 441 12.38 -3.41 -44.21
CA LYS A 441 13.68 -3.85 -44.73
C LYS A 441 14.33 -4.91 -43.85
N GLU A 442 14.24 -4.77 -42.53
CA GLU A 442 14.73 -5.78 -41.59
C GLU A 442 13.98 -7.11 -41.73
N LEU A 443 12.66 -7.05 -41.89
CA LEU A 443 11.82 -8.24 -42.06
C LEU A 443 12.03 -8.93 -43.42
N GLU A 444 12.28 -8.18 -44.49
CA GLU A 444 12.52 -8.71 -45.83
C GLU A 444 13.71 -9.69 -45.88
N VAL A 445 14.75 -9.46 -45.05
CA VAL A 445 15.95 -10.30 -45.01
C VAL A 445 15.64 -11.76 -44.65
N THR A 446 14.61 -11.98 -43.82
CA THR A 446 14.33 -13.30 -43.23
C THR A 446 12.92 -13.83 -43.50
N ASN A 447 12.07 -13.06 -44.18
CA ASN A 447 10.68 -13.42 -44.44
C ASN A 447 10.32 -13.23 -45.91
N ASP A 448 9.51 -14.15 -46.43
CA ASP A 448 9.00 -14.13 -47.80
C ASP A 448 7.68 -13.37 -47.92
N TYR A 449 6.90 -13.34 -46.83
CA TYR A 449 5.64 -12.63 -46.72
C TYR A 449 5.66 -11.70 -45.51
N ILE A 450 5.42 -10.41 -45.74
CA ILE A 450 5.24 -9.41 -44.69
C ILE A 450 3.77 -8.98 -44.71
N LEU A 451 3.01 -9.51 -43.77
CA LEU A 451 1.59 -9.26 -43.61
C LEU A 451 1.36 -8.14 -42.59
N TYR A 452 0.21 -7.48 -42.64
CA TYR A 452 -0.19 -6.53 -41.60
C TYR A 452 -1.70 -6.59 -41.32
N GLN A 453 -2.11 -6.07 -40.16
CA GLN A 453 -3.54 -5.91 -39.83
C GLN A 453 -4.06 -4.58 -40.38
N GLY A 454 -5.35 -4.57 -40.76
CA GLY A 454 -6.04 -3.38 -41.26
C GLY A 454 -5.95 -3.22 -42.78
N ALA A 455 -6.39 -2.05 -43.26
CA ALA A 455 -6.44 -1.72 -44.68
C ALA A 455 -5.05 -1.37 -45.25
N PRO A 456 -4.84 -1.48 -46.59
CA PRO A 456 -3.61 -1.10 -47.28
C PRO A 456 -3.41 0.43 -47.37
N TYR A 457 -3.42 1.12 -46.22
CA TYR A 457 -3.29 2.58 -46.16
C TYR A 457 -1.88 3.03 -46.55
N GLN A 458 -1.75 3.70 -47.70
CA GLN A 458 -0.47 4.20 -48.24
C GLN A 458 0.66 3.16 -48.24
N GLN A 459 0.34 1.87 -48.45
CA GLN A 459 1.30 0.76 -48.36
C GLN A 459 2.56 1.01 -49.17
N GLU A 460 2.44 1.52 -50.39
CA GLU A 460 3.57 1.81 -51.29
C GLU A 460 4.55 2.82 -50.69
N SER A 461 4.09 3.75 -49.86
CA SER A 461 4.93 4.75 -49.18
C SER A 461 5.70 4.14 -48.01
N PHE A 462 5.06 3.29 -47.21
CA PHE A 462 5.68 2.66 -46.03
C PHE A 462 6.59 1.48 -46.40
N ALA A 463 6.20 0.68 -47.39
CA ALA A 463 6.92 -0.50 -47.86
C ALA A 463 7.74 -0.22 -49.14
N TYR A 464 8.11 1.04 -49.41
CA TYR A 464 8.91 1.39 -50.57
C TYR A 464 10.25 0.63 -50.60
N GLY A 465 10.59 0.08 -51.77
CA GLY A 465 11.85 -0.63 -52.01
C GLY A 465 11.90 -2.06 -51.48
N ILE A 466 10.77 -2.62 -51.04
CA ILE A 466 10.65 -4.04 -50.66
C ILE A 466 10.28 -4.87 -51.88
N ASN A 467 11.02 -5.95 -52.12
CA ASN A 467 10.85 -6.87 -53.25
C ASN A 467 10.03 -8.13 -52.87
N LYS A 468 9.93 -8.44 -51.58
CA LYS A 468 9.08 -9.52 -51.05
C LYS A 468 7.61 -9.11 -50.98
N TYR A 469 6.73 -10.09 -50.79
CA TYR A 469 5.29 -9.82 -50.72
C TYR A 469 4.96 -8.97 -49.48
N VAL A 470 4.23 -7.87 -49.71
CA VAL A 470 3.65 -7.04 -48.65
C VAL A 470 2.16 -6.88 -48.90
N GLY A 471 1.33 -7.19 -47.91
CA GLY A 471 -0.12 -7.10 -48.07
C GLY A 471 -0.92 -7.31 -46.78
N PRO A 472 -2.22 -6.99 -46.80
CA PRO A 472 -3.07 -7.11 -45.64
C PRO A 472 -3.40 -8.59 -45.37
N LEU A 473 -3.43 -8.99 -44.10
CA LEU A 473 -3.67 -10.38 -43.67
C LEU A 473 -5.00 -10.95 -44.19
N ASN A 474 -6.04 -10.11 -44.26
CA ASN A 474 -7.37 -10.53 -44.71
C ASN A 474 -7.43 -10.88 -46.21
N ALA A 475 -6.54 -10.30 -47.04
CA ALA A 475 -6.45 -10.58 -48.48
C ALA A 475 -5.34 -11.59 -48.82
N TRP A 476 -4.56 -12.03 -47.84
CA TRP A 476 -3.48 -12.97 -48.06
C TRP A 476 -3.98 -14.41 -48.21
N LEU A 477 -3.57 -15.05 -49.31
CA LEU A 477 -3.73 -16.49 -49.53
C LEU A 477 -2.42 -17.18 -49.16
N ALA A 478 -2.51 -18.20 -48.29
CA ALA A 478 -1.35 -19.01 -47.98
C ALA A 478 -0.86 -19.70 -49.26
N PRO A 479 0.47 -19.81 -49.46
CA PRO A 479 1.01 -20.52 -50.62
C PRO A 479 0.61 -22.00 -50.58
N ASP A 480 0.45 -22.58 -51.77
CA ASP A 480 0.29 -24.03 -51.93
C ASP A 480 1.60 -24.79 -51.67
#